data_AF-A0A9D4JBN5-F1
#
_entry.id   AF-A0A9D4JBN5-F1
#
_cell.length_a   1.000
_cell.length_b   1.000
_cell.length_c   1.000
_cell.angle_alpha   90.00
_cell.angle_beta   90.00
_cell.angle_gamma   90.00
#
_symmetry.space_group_name_H-M   'P 1'
#
loop_
_entity.id
_entity.type
_entity.pdbx_description
1 polymer ?
#
loop_
_entity_poly.entity_id
_entity_poly.type
_entity_poly.pdbx_seq_one_letter_code
_entity_poly.pdbx_strand_id
1 'polypeptide(L)'
;MLTLSEDISMLQTHLQRTSESLTEALEERFSKHNWELLSKVTLAKLVLFNRRHGGETERIEVVHYEKRRNKSEQAPKEVEDSLSETEKVLLRTLSRVEICGKRLII
;
A
#
# COMPACT_ATOMS: atom_id res chain seq x y z
N MET A 1 -0.44 -11.76 27.83
CA MET A 1 -0.31 -10.43 27.23
C MET A 1 0.61 -10.62 26.04
N LEU A 2 0.09 -10.54 24.81
CA LEU A 2 0.93 -10.63 23.62
C LEU A 2 1.77 -9.35 23.55
N THR A 3 2.98 -9.49 22.99
CA THR A 3 3.81 -8.34 22.67
C THR A 3 3.22 -7.62 21.45
N LEU A 4 3.46 -6.30 21.35
CA LEU A 4 3.00 -5.51 20.19
C LEU A 4 3.43 -6.12 18.85
N SER A 5 4.61 -6.76 18.81
CA SER A 5 5.12 -7.44 17.60
C SER A 5 4.29 -8.68 17.24
N GLU A 6 3.86 -9.47 18.23
CA GLU A 6 3.02 -10.64 18.02
C GLU A 6 1.61 -10.22 17.56
N ASP A 7 1.04 -9.18 18.16
CA ASP A 7 -0.27 -8.65 17.74
C ASP A 7 -0.26 -8.15 16.30
N ILE A 8 0.80 -7.44 15.89
CA ILE A 8 0.97 -6.99 14.50
C ILE A 8 1.11 -8.18 13.55
N SER A 9 1.89 -9.19 13.92
CA SER A 9 2.07 -10.41 13.11
C SER A 9 0.76 -11.18 12.93
N MET A 10 -0.02 -11.31 14.00
CA MET A 10 -1.35 -11.93 13.96
C MET A 10 -2.30 -11.17 13.06
N LEU A 11 -2.33 -9.84 13.16
CA LEU A 11 -3.14 -8.99 12.28
C LEU A 11 -2.73 -9.12 10.82
N GLN A 12 -1.42 -9.10 10.51
CA GLN A 12 -0.91 -9.27 9.16
C GLN A 12 -1.32 -10.63 8.57
N THR A 13 -1.21 -11.69 9.37
CA THR A 13 -1.61 -13.05 8.97
C THR A 13 -3.11 -13.13 8.69
N HIS A 14 -3.93 -12.52 9.55
CA HIS A 14 -5.38 -12.44 9.35
C HIS A 14 -5.72 -11.71 8.05
N LEU A 15 -5.18 -10.50 7.86
CA LEU A 15 -5.43 -9.70 6.66
C LEU A 15 -4.96 -10.40 5.38
N GLN A 16 -3.88 -11.18 5.43
CA GLN A 16 -3.42 -11.96 4.29
C GLN A 16 -4.43 -13.05 3.91
N ARG A 17 -4.84 -13.89 4.86
CA ARG A 17 -5.80 -14.98 4.62
C ARG A 17 -7.17 -14.45 4.16
N THR A 18 -7.65 -13.37 4.78
CA THR A 18 -8.92 -12.75 4.39
C THR A 18 -8.84 -12.17 2.97
N SER A 19 -7.71 -11.57 2.59
CA SER A 19 -7.50 -11.05 1.23
C SER A 19 -7.54 -12.17 0.19
N GLU A 20 -6.88 -13.30 0.45
CA GLU A 20 -6.84 -14.46 -0.45
C GLU A 20 -8.24 -15.04 -0.65
N SER A 21 -8.92 -15.37 0.45
CA SER A 21 -10.27 -15.94 0.43
C SER A 21 -11.30 -15.03 -0.27
N LEU A 22 -11.22 -13.71 -0.05
CA LEU A 22 -12.13 -12.78 -0.73
C LEU A 22 -11.83 -12.65 -2.22
N THR A 23 -10.56 -12.74 -2.62
CA THR A 23 -10.15 -12.71 -4.03
C THR A 23 -10.69 -13.94 -4.75
N GLU A 24 -10.47 -15.14 -4.18
CA GLU A 24 -11.01 -16.40 -4.72
C GLU A 24 -12.53 -16.35 -4.87
N ALA A 25 -13.25 -15.88 -3.84
CA ALA A 25 -14.71 -15.76 -3.88
C ALA A 25 -15.20 -14.78 -4.96
N LEU A 26 -14.45 -13.70 -5.22
CA LEU A 26 -14.77 -12.71 -6.25
C LEU A 26 -14.46 -13.21 -7.67
N GLU A 27 -13.43 -14.04 -7.83
CA GLU A 27 -13.09 -14.71 -9.09
C GLU A 27 -14.17 -15.72 -9.49
N GLU A 28 -14.71 -16.46 -8.52
CA GLU A 28 -15.84 -17.38 -8.76
C GLU A 28 -17.14 -16.61 -9.10
N ARG A 29 -17.47 -15.59 -8.31
CA ARG A 29 -18.67 -14.78 -8.53
C ARG A 29 -18.54 -13.40 -7.92
N PHE A 30 -18.76 -12.37 -8.74
CA PHE A 30 -18.79 -11.00 -8.26
C PHE A 30 -19.86 -10.80 -7.15
N SER A 31 -19.42 -10.18 -6.05
CA SER A 31 -20.24 -9.76 -4.93
C SER A 31 -19.79 -8.38 -4.47
N LYS A 32 -20.71 -7.41 -4.50
CA LYS A 32 -20.43 -6.04 -4.03
C LYS A 32 -19.92 -6.02 -2.59
N HIS A 33 -20.50 -6.86 -1.73
CA HIS A 33 -20.09 -6.99 -0.34
C HIS A 33 -18.64 -7.46 -0.21
N ASN A 34 -18.26 -8.51 -0.95
CA ASN A 34 -16.90 -9.04 -0.91
C ASN A 34 -15.90 -8.03 -1.48
N TRP A 35 -16.29 -7.29 -2.51
CA TRP A 35 -15.47 -6.21 -3.09
C TRP A 35 -15.22 -5.07 -2.09
N GLU A 36 -16.27 -4.61 -1.39
CA GLU A 36 -16.14 -3.59 -0.35
C GLU A 36 -15.27 -4.08 0.82
N LEU A 37 -15.42 -5.35 1.22
CA LEU A 37 -14.62 -5.93 2.29
C LEU A 37 -13.16 -6.07 1.88
N LEU A 38 -12.88 -6.55 0.66
CA LEU A 38 -11.53 -6.64 0.10
C LEU A 38 -10.87 -5.25 0.02
N SER A 39 -11.65 -4.22 -0.34
CA SER A 39 -11.18 -2.83 -0.36
C SER A 39 -10.75 -2.36 1.04
N LYS A 40 -11.54 -2.66 2.09
CA LYS A 40 -11.19 -2.35 3.49
C LYS A 40 -9.95 -3.11 3.96
N VAL A 41 -9.84 -4.39 3.63
CA VAL A 41 -8.65 -5.23 3.94
C VAL A 41 -7.41 -4.65 3.26
N THR A 42 -7.52 -4.25 2.00
CA THR A 42 -6.44 -3.63 1.23
C THR A 42 -5.99 -2.31 1.86
N LEU A 43 -6.95 -1.45 2.25
CA LEU A 43 -6.66 -0.22 2.95
C LEU A 43 -5.93 -0.48 4.29
N ALA A 44 -6.39 -1.45 5.07
CA ALA A 44 -5.74 -1.84 6.33
C ALA A 44 -4.30 -2.32 6.11
N LYS A 45 -4.05 -3.14 5.08
CA LYS A 45 -2.69 -3.59 4.70
C LYS A 45 -1.80 -2.40 4.31
N LEU A 46 -2.32 -1.44 3.55
CA LEU A 46 -1.57 -0.24 3.15
C LEU A 46 -1.24 0.67 4.35
N VAL A 47 -2.19 0.86 5.28
CA VAL A 47 -1.97 1.65 6.51
C VAL A 47 -0.91 1.00 7.39
N LEU A 48 -0.99 -0.32 7.59
CA LEU A 48 0.02 -1.06 8.36
C LEU A 48 1.40 -1.00 7.73
N PHE A 49 1.49 -1.17 6.41
CA PHE A 49 2.76 -1.16 5.69
C PHE A 49 3.45 0.21 5.73
N ASN A 50 2.69 1.29 5.47
CA ASN A 50 3.27 2.63 5.40
C ASN A 50 3.40 3.31 6.77
N ARG A 51 2.79 2.76 7.84
CA ARG A 51 2.61 3.45 9.13
C ARG A 51 2.09 4.89 9.01
N ARG A 52 1.35 5.21 7.94
CA ARG A 52 0.81 6.54 7.65
C ARG A 52 -0.62 6.67 8.18
N HIS A 53 -0.99 7.87 8.64
CA HIS A 53 -2.35 8.18 9.09
C HIS A 53 -3.33 7.97 7.92
N GLY A 54 -4.49 7.34 8.21
CA GLY A 54 -5.41 6.81 7.19
C GLY A 54 -5.86 7.79 6.10
N GLY A 55 -5.87 9.09 6.37
CA GLY A 55 -6.37 10.11 5.43
C GLY A 55 -5.52 10.36 4.18
N GLU A 56 -4.24 9.97 4.17
CA GLU A 56 -3.41 10.02 2.95
C GLU A 56 -3.57 8.75 2.12
N THR A 57 -3.60 7.60 2.78
CA THR A 57 -3.71 6.27 2.15
C THR A 57 -5.09 6.06 1.52
N GLU A 58 -6.16 6.60 2.12
CA GLU A 58 -7.53 6.54 1.59
C GLU A 58 -7.69 7.28 0.25
N ARG A 59 -6.83 8.26 -0.03
CA ARG A 59 -6.87 9.05 -1.29
C ARG A 59 -6.14 8.37 -2.45
N ILE A 60 -5.55 7.19 -2.21
CA ILE A 60 -4.98 6.39 -3.29
C ILE A 60 -6.14 5.90 -4.16
N GLU A 61 -6.06 6.23 -5.45
CA GLU A 61 -7.04 5.79 -6.44
C GLU A 61 -6.34 4.79 -7.37
N VAL A 62 -7.12 3.98 -8.08
CA VAL A 62 -6.59 3.03 -9.07
C VAL A 62 -5.71 3.74 -10.10
N VAL A 63 -6.08 4.95 -10.53
CA VAL A 63 -5.29 5.76 -11.47
C VAL A 63 -3.90 6.14 -10.93
N HIS A 64 -3.78 6.34 -9.61
CA HIS A 64 -2.48 6.60 -8.97
C HIS A 64 -1.62 5.33 -8.97
N TYR A 65 -2.24 4.18 -8.72
CA TYR A 65 -1.57 2.88 -8.78
C TYR A 65 -1.16 2.51 -10.21
N GLU A 66 -1.97 2.81 -11.21
CA GLU A 66 -1.63 2.59 -12.63
C GLU A 66 -0.45 3.47 -13.07
N LYS A 67 -0.38 4.72 -12.59
CA LYS A 67 0.72 5.66 -12.81
C LYS A 67 1.92 5.45 -11.88
N ARG A 68 1.95 4.34 -11.12
CA ARG A 68 3.06 4.05 -10.21
C ARG A 68 4.37 4.00 -10.99
N ARG A 69 5.44 4.51 -10.40
CA ARG A 69 6.79 4.33 -10.91
C ARG A 69 7.19 2.86 -10.76
N ASN A 70 7.45 2.22 -11.90
CA ASN A 70 7.95 0.86 -11.94
C ASN A 70 9.39 0.82 -11.40
N LYS A 71 9.82 -0.35 -10.89
CA LYS A 71 11.17 -0.55 -10.34
C LYS A 71 12.29 -0.24 -11.34
N SER A 72 11.97 -0.28 -12.63
CA SER A 72 12.87 0.01 -13.75
C SER A 72 13.02 1.51 -14.06
N GLU A 73 12.11 2.36 -13.58
CA GLU A 73 12.20 3.79 -13.77
C GLU A 73 13.11 4.38 -12.68
N GLN A 74 14.33 4.76 -13.09
CA GLN A 74 15.27 5.42 -12.18
C GLN A 74 14.64 6.72 -11.67
N ALA A 75 14.75 6.94 -10.35
CA ALA A 75 14.45 8.22 -9.77
C ALA A 75 15.42 9.28 -10.36
N PRO A 76 15.00 10.56 -10.43
CA PRO A 76 15.94 11.63 -10.76
C PRO A 76 17.18 11.52 -9.86
N LYS A 77 18.36 11.69 -10.45
CA LYS A 77 19.65 11.47 -9.78
C LYS A 77 19.77 12.29 -8.49
N GLU A 78 19.26 13.52 -8.51
CA GLU A 78 19.15 14.42 -7.36
C GLU A 78 18.37 13.83 -6.19
N VAL A 79 17.30 13.08 -6.48
CA VAL A 79 16.51 12.39 -5.46
C VAL A 79 17.30 11.21 -4.92
N GLU A 80 17.90 10.39 -5.79
CA GLU A 80 18.69 9.23 -5.34
C GLU A 80 19.89 9.64 -4.48
N ASP A 81 20.57 10.74 -4.82
CA ASP A 81 21.72 11.26 -4.08
C ASP A 81 21.34 11.80 -2.68
N SER A 82 20.08 12.20 -2.48
CA SER A 82 19.57 12.66 -1.18
C SER A 82 19.16 11.52 -0.23
N LEU A 83 19.05 10.29 -0.74
CA LEU A 83 18.60 9.14 0.02
C LEU A 83 19.74 8.42 0.73
N SER A 84 19.45 7.85 1.89
CA SER A 84 20.34 6.89 2.56
C SER A 84 20.46 5.58 1.77
N GLU A 85 21.51 4.81 2.03
CA GLU A 85 21.72 3.52 1.33
C GLU A 85 20.56 2.55 1.51
N THR A 86 19.92 2.55 2.68
CA THR A 86 18.71 1.74 2.93
C THR A 86 17.54 2.20 2.07
N GLU A 87 17.31 3.50 1.96
CA GLU A 87 16.26 4.07 1.12
C GLU A 87 16.49 3.82 -0.37
N LYS A 88 17.75 3.86 -0.84
CA LYS A 88 18.11 3.48 -2.21
C LYS A 88 17.77 2.02 -2.50
N VAL A 89 18.04 1.11 -1.56
CA VAL A 89 17.65 -0.31 -1.68
C VAL A 89 16.13 -0.46 -1.73
N LEU A 90 15.39 0.26 -0.88
CA LEU A 90 13.93 0.26 -0.89
C LEU A 90 13.37 0.79 -2.22
N LEU A 91 13.96 1.85 -2.77
CA LEU A 91 13.56 2.44 -4.04
C LEU A 91 13.75 1.49 -5.23
N ARG A 92 14.77 0.63 -5.18
CA ARG A 92 15.02 -0.40 -6.22
C ARG A 92 14.13 -1.64 -6.06
N THR A 93 13.69 -1.94 -4.83
CA THR A 93 12.94 -3.17 -4.53
C THR A 93 11.43 -3.01 -4.55
N LEU A 94 10.94 -1.80 -4.25
CA LEU A 94 9.52 -1.46 -4.16
C LEU A 94 9.07 -0.57 -5.31
N SER A 95 7.77 -0.63 -5.65
CA SER A 95 7.17 0.31 -6.60
C SER A 95 6.63 1.53 -5.84
N ARG A 96 6.84 2.72 -6.40
CA ARG A 96 6.41 3.98 -5.78
C ARG A 96 5.10 4.46 -6.38
N VAL A 97 4.08 4.60 -5.55
CA VAL A 97 2.82 5.27 -5.90
C VAL A 97 2.92 6.72 -5.43
N GLU A 98 2.86 7.66 -6.36
CA GLU A 98 2.86 9.09 -6.06
C GLU A 98 1.41 9.60 -6.03
N ILE A 99 1.05 10.26 -4.93
CA ILE A 99 -0.23 10.94 -4.79
C ILE A 99 0.08 12.43 -4.74
N CYS A 100 -0.46 13.21 -5.67
CA CYS A 100 -0.34 14.67 -5.55
C CYS A 100 -1.15 15.12 -4.33
N GLY A 101 -0.48 15.76 -3.37
CA GLY A 101 -1.16 16.42 -2.25
C GLY A 101 -2.11 17.53 -2.73
N LYS A 102 -2.91 18.09 -1.82
CA LYS A 102 -3.68 19.30 -2.11
C LYS A 102 -2.73 20.36 -2.69
N ARG A 103 -3.01 20.84 -3.91
CA ARG A 103 -2.38 22.05 -4.45
C ARG A 103 -2.62 23.16 -3.43
N LEU A 104 -1.58 23.57 -2.71
CA LEU A 104 -1.59 24.88 -2.07
C LEU A 104 -1.66 25.87 -3.23
N ILE A 105 -2.84 26.45 -3.43
CA ILE A 105 -2.99 27.65 -4.24
C ILE A 105 -2.22 28.71 -3.46
N ILE A 106 -1.04 29.07 -3.97
CA ILE A 106 -0.26 30.22 -3.52
C ILE A 106 -0.74 31.41 -4.36
#